data_AF-A0A932RNZ5-F1
#
_entry.id   AF-A0A932RNZ5-F1
#
_cell.length_a   1.000
_cell.length_b   1.000
_cell.length_c   1.000
_cell.angle_alpha   90.00
_cell.angle_beta   90.00
_cell.angle_gamma   90.00
#
_symmetry.space_group_name_H-M   'P 1'
#
loop_
_entity.id
_entity.type
_entity.pdbx_description
1 polymer ?
#
loop_
_entity_poly.entity_id
_entity_poly.type
_entity_poly.pdbx_seq_one_letter_code
_entity_poly.pdbx_strand_id
1 'polypeptide(L)'
;MELLPKTRVELRVCVRLGRTALEEIMAEETPQEQLPSPLLLAFAPIHRTAMGVAFGAVLGGLLFLMTLILVAKGGYPIGPTLALLGQFFFGYTVTFPGAFVGLLWGFGVGFLLGWGFAVVRNLIVWSWLTLIRSRAEMEEYGDFLDHM
;
A
#
# COMPACT_ATOMS: atom_id res chain seq x y z
N MET A 1 33.63 14.75 -36.64
CA MET A 1 33.90 15.64 -35.49
C MET A 1 33.37 17.01 -35.86
N GLU A 2 32.05 17.20 -35.77
CA GLU A 2 31.39 18.50 -35.98
C GLU A 2 30.00 18.40 -35.35
N LEU A 3 29.91 18.75 -34.06
CA LEU A 3 28.65 18.78 -33.32
C LEU A 3 27.96 20.11 -33.60
N LEU A 4 26.88 20.04 -34.38
CA LEU A 4 26.13 21.18 -34.90
C LEU A 4 25.34 21.95 -33.80
N PRO A 5 25.16 23.28 -33.98
CA PRO A 5 24.63 24.28 -33.02
C PRO A 5 23.14 24.15 -32.60
N LYS A 6 22.46 23.05 -32.95
CA LYS A 6 21.01 22.88 -32.76
C LYS A 6 20.61 22.69 -31.28
N THR A 7 21.47 22.06 -30.48
CA THR A 7 21.21 21.70 -29.08
C THR A 7 21.15 22.89 -28.12
N ARG A 8 21.79 24.02 -28.45
CA ARG A 8 21.80 25.19 -27.55
C ARG A 8 20.49 25.98 -27.60
N VAL A 9 19.72 25.86 -28.67
CA VAL A 9 18.43 26.56 -28.83
C VAL A 9 17.32 25.81 -28.11
N GLU A 10 17.26 24.47 -28.25
CA GLU A 10 16.26 23.65 -27.56
C GLU A 10 16.35 23.73 -26.04
N LEU A 11 17.57 23.77 -25.49
CA LEU A 11 17.75 23.87 -24.04
C LEU A 11 17.20 25.19 -23.47
N ARG A 12 17.29 26.28 -24.23
CA ARG A 12 16.79 27.60 -23.81
C ARG A 12 15.27 27.69 -23.89
N VAL A 13 14.65 26.96 -24.82
CA VAL A 13 13.19 26.88 -24.96
C VAL A 13 12.58 26.02 -23.85
N CYS A 14 13.19 24.88 -23.51
CA CYS A 14 12.71 23.99 -22.44
C CYS A 14 12.71 24.69 -21.06
N VAL A 15 13.74 25.49 -20.75
CA VAL A 15 13.83 26.23 -19.47
C VAL A 15 12.83 27.38 -19.38
N ARG A 16 12.50 28.06 -20.49
CA ARG A 16 11.52 29.16 -20.49
C ARG A 16 10.08 28.64 -20.44
N LEU A 17 9.76 27.55 -21.14
CA LEU A 17 8.47 26.88 -21.04
C LEU A 17 8.23 26.31 -19.64
N GLY A 18 9.27 25.78 -18.99
CA GLY A 18 9.17 25.26 -17.63
C GLY A 18 8.84 26.34 -16.58
N ARG A 19 9.14 27.62 -16.81
CA ARG A 19 8.84 28.70 -15.85
C ARG A 19 7.43 29.25 -16.02
N THR A 20 6.97 29.43 -17.26
CA THR A 20 5.59 29.82 -17.54
C THR A 20 4.60 28.69 -17.25
N ALA A 21 4.97 27.44 -17.53
CA ALA A 21 4.18 26.28 -17.13
C ALA A 21 4.11 26.14 -15.60
N LEU A 22 5.18 26.47 -14.88
CA LEU A 22 5.18 26.44 -13.41
C LEU A 22 4.37 27.61 -12.82
N GLU A 23 4.27 28.75 -13.50
CA GLU A 23 3.34 29.83 -13.17
C GLU A 23 1.87 29.49 -13.52
N GLU A 24 1.59 28.79 -14.63
CA GLU A 24 0.26 28.24 -14.94
C GLU A 24 -0.18 27.20 -13.91
N ILE A 25 0.72 26.27 -13.55
CA ILE A 25 0.45 25.24 -12.54
C ILE A 25 0.26 25.87 -11.14
N MET A 26 0.88 27.02 -10.86
CA MET A 26 0.69 27.74 -9.58
C MET A 26 -0.47 28.75 -9.58
N ALA A 27 -0.97 29.19 -10.74
CA ALA A 27 -2.07 30.14 -10.86
C ALA A 27 -3.45 29.46 -11.03
N GLU A 28 -3.48 28.14 -11.28
CA GLU A 28 -4.70 27.39 -11.55
C GLU A 28 -5.11 26.46 -10.38
N GLU A 29 -5.25 27.03 -9.18
CA GLU A 29 -6.02 26.37 -8.13
C GLU A 29 -7.53 26.68 -8.31
N THR A 30 -8.21 25.72 -8.96
CA THR A 30 -9.65 25.35 -8.87
C THR A 30 -10.68 26.18 -9.67
N PRO A 31 -11.43 25.52 -10.57
CA PRO A 31 -12.73 24.95 -10.16
C PRO A 31 -12.84 23.43 -10.31
N GLN A 32 -13.41 22.82 -9.28
CA GLN A 32 -13.97 21.47 -9.21
C GLN A 32 -14.56 20.94 -10.54
N GLU A 33 -13.79 20.18 -11.31
CA GLU A 33 -14.38 19.23 -12.25
C GLU A 33 -14.77 17.97 -11.46
N GLN A 34 -16.07 17.87 -11.19
CA GLN A 34 -16.75 16.79 -10.49
C GLN A 34 -16.64 15.46 -11.26
N LEU A 35 -15.44 14.88 -11.31
CA LEU A 35 -15.34 13.42 -11.33
C LEU A 35 -15.90 12.97 -9.99
N PRO A 36 -16.92 12.08 -9.94
CA PRO A 36 -17.49 11.67 -8.67
C PRO A 36 -16.33 11.26 -7.76
N SER A 37 -16.19 11.94 -6.63
CA SER A 37 -15.12 11.73 -5.67
C SER A 37 -14.88 10.26 -5.28
N PRO A 38 -15.84 9.30 -5.43
CA PRO A 38 -15.57 7.88 -5.18
C PRO A 38 -14.46 7.23 -6.01
N LEU A 39 -14.31 7.56 -7.30
CA LEU A 39 -13.43 6.77 -8.18
C LEU A 39 -11.97 7.18 -8.03
N LEU A 40 -11.68 8.48 -7.89
CA LEU A 40 -10.32 8.94 -7.57
C LEU A 40 -9.86 8.48 -6.18
N LEU A 41 -10.75 8.39 -5.19
CA LEU A 41 -10.44 7.75 -3.89
C LEU A 41 -10.24 6.23 -4.03
N ALA A 42 -10.96 5.56 -4.93
CA ALA A 42 -10.79 4.13 -5.17
C ALA A 42 -9.41 3.78 -5.76
N PHE A 43 -8.83 4.71 -6.53
CA PHE A 43 -7.48 4.61 -7.11
C PHE A 43 -6.38 5.20 -6.22
N ALA A 44 -6.72 5.82 -5.08
CA ALA A 44 -5.72 6.29 -4.13
C ALA A 44 -4.91 5.10 -3.60
N PRO A 45 -3.57 5.15 -3.67
CA PRO A 45 -2.72 4.06 -3.20
C PRO A 45 -2.93 3.85 -1.69
N ILE A 46 -3.35 2.64 -1.32
CA ILE A 46 -3.52 2.28 0.09
C ILE A 46 -2.17 2.39 0.80
N HIS A 47 -2.15 3.13 1.92
CA HIS A 47 -0.98 3.20 2.78
C HIS A 47 -0.69 1.82 3.39
N ARG A 48 0.38 1.20 2.89
CA ARG A 48 0.85 -0.14 3.28
C ARG A 48 1.06 -0.28 4.79
N THR A 49 1.57 0.77 5.42
CA THR A 49 1.83 0.81 6.88
C THR A 49 0.53 0.94 7.68
N ALA A 50 -0.42 1.76 7.24
CA ALA A 50 -1.69 1.95 7.94
C ALA A 50 -2.51 0.64 7.98
N MET A 51 -2.56 -0.08 6.85
CA MET A 51 -3.26 -1.37 6.78
C MET A 51 -2.59 -2.44 7.65
N GLY A 52 -1.25 -2.49 7.63
CA GLY A 52 -0.48 -3.39 8.50
C GLY A 52 -0.73 -3.10 9.98
N VAL A 53 -0.67 -1.83 10.40
CA VAL A 53 -0.91 -1.45 11.80
C VAL A 53 -2.34 -1.79 12.23
N ALA A 54 -3.35 -1.56 11.38
CA ALA A 54 -4.73 -1.92 11.69
C ALA A 54 -4.90 -3.43 11.90
N PHE A 55 -4.39 -4.25 10.96
CA PHE A 55 -4.46 -5.71 11.08
C PHE A 55 -3.66 -6.25 12.27
N GLY A 56 -2.46 -5.71 12.51
CA GLY A 56 -1.65 -6.06 13.67
C GLY A 56 -2.35 -5.70 14.99
N ALA A 57 -2.94 -4.51 15.09
CA ALA A 57 -3.68 -4.09 16.27
C ALA A 57 -4.91 -4.96 16.54
N VAL A 58 -5.65 -5.33 15.50
CA VAL A 58 -6.83 -6.20 15.62
C VAL A 58 -6.43 -7.62 16.04
N LEU A 59 -5.46 -8.25 15.36
CA LEU A 59 -5.05 -9.62 15.70
C LEU A 59 -4.31 -9.70 17.05
N GLY A 60 -3.39 -8.78 17.31
CA GLY A 60 -2.68 -8.69 18.59
C GLY A 60 -3.63 -8.39 19.75
N GLY A 61 -4.57 -7.47 19.55
CA GLY A 61 -5.61 -7.14 20.53
C GLY A 61 -6.56 -8.31 20.78
N LEU A 62 -6.98 -9.02 19.73
CA LEU A 62 -7.83 -10.20 19.85
C LEU A 62 -7.15 -11.31 20.66
N LEU A 63 -5.88 -11.60 20.36
CA LEU A 63 -5.10 -12.59 21.10
C LEU A 63 -4.90 -12.17 22.55
N PHE A 64 -4.55 -10.91 22.80
CA PHE A 64 -4.43 -10.38 24.16
C PHE A 64 -5.73 -10.54 24.96
N LEU A 65 -6.85 -10.16 24.37
CA LEU A 65 -8.15 -10.21 25.02
C LEU A 65 -8.58 -11.66 25.30
N MET A 66 -8.39 -12.57 24.33
CA MET A 66 -8.67 -13.99 24.54
C MET A 66 -7.83 -14.56 25.68
N THR A 67 -6.54 -14.22 25.73
CA THR A 67 -5.63 -14.68 26.78
C THR A 67 -6.05 -14.15 28.15
N LEU A 68 -6.39 -12.87 28.23
CA LEU A 68 -6.82 -12.22 29.47
C LEU A 68 -8.12 -12.84 30.00
N ILE A 69 -9.09 -13.07 29.13
CA ILE A 69 -10.36 -13.74 29.48
C ILE A 69 -10.09 -15.16 29.99
N LEU A 70 -9.17 -15.89 29.34
CA LEU A 70 -8.86 -17.27 29.74
C LEU A 70 -8.14 -17.33 31.10
N VAL A 71 -7.20 -16.40 31.33
CA VAL A 71 -6.51 -16.24 32.62
C VAL A 71 -7.50 -15.87 33.73
N ALA A 72 -8.41 -14.93 33.47
CA ALA A 72 -9.43 -14.52 34.44
C ALA A 72 -10.44 -15.62 34.76
N LYS A 73 -10.75 -16.49 33.79
CA LYS A 73 -11.72 -17.58 33.94
C LYS A 73 -11.15 -18.77 34.72
N GLY A 74 -9.83 -18.97 34.77
CA GLY A 74 -9.12 -19.79 35.76
C GLY A 74 -9.52 -21.27 35.89
N GLY A 75 -10.33 -21.82 34.99
CA GLY A 75 -10.87 -23.19 35.10
C GLY A 75 -9.95 -24.25 34.51
N TYR A 76 -9.74 -25.36 35.23
CA TYR A 76 -9.06 -26.55 34.74
C TYR A 76 -10.02 -27.40 33.88
N PRO A 77 -9.65 -27.86 32.67
CA PRO A 77 -8.44 -27.53 31.92
C PRO A 77 -8.53 -26.15 31.25
N ILE A 78 -7.49 -25.35 31.44
CA ILE A 78 -7.27 -24.08 30.73
C ILE A 78 -7.28 -24.41 29.23
N GLY A 79 -8.28 -23.91 28.51
CA GLY A 79 -8.66 -24.29 27.14
C GLY A 79 -7.57 -25.01 26.33
N PRO A 80 -7.70 -26.32 26.03
CA PRO A 80 -6.70 -27.11 25.32
C PRO A 80 -6.22 -26.47 24.01
N THR A 81 -7.11 -25.74 23.34
CA THR A 81 -6.85 -25.03 22.09
C THR A 81 -5.88 -23.85 22.26
N LEU A 82 -5.90 -23.14 23.40
CA LEU A 82 -4.96 -22.03 23.66
C LEU A 82 -3.61 -22.53 24.19
N ALA A 83 -3.58 -23.69 24.86
CA ALA A 83 -2.33 -24.35 25.21
C ALA A 83 -1.52 -24.70 23.96
N LEU A 84 -2.19 -25.10 22.86
CA LEU A 84 -1.56 -25.30 21.56
C LEU A 84 -0.94 -24.02 20.99
N LEU A 85 -1.38 -22.82 21.37
CA LEU A 85 -0.78 -21.57 20.90
C LEU A 85 0.64 -21.38 21.47
N GLY A 86 0.92 -21.98 22.64
CA GLY A 86 2.27 -22.06 23.21
C GLY A 86 3.29 -22.81 22.35
N GLN A 87 2.84 -23.63 21.40
CA GLN A 87 3.73 -24.31 20.45
C GLN A 87 4.13 -23.42 19.26
N PHE A 88 3.30 -22.42 18.93
CA PHE A 88 3.54 -21.49 17.83
C PHE A 88 4.28 -20.22 18.30
N PHE A 89 4.02 -19.79 19.54
CA PHE A 89 4.68 -18.63 20.14
C PHE A 89 5.71 -19.08 21.17
N PHE A 90 6.99 -18.91 20.80
CA PHE A 90 8.12 -19.25 21.66
C PHE A 90 8.03 -18.45 22.97
N GLY A 91 7.94 -19.15 24.12
CA GLY A 91 7.84 -18.52 25.45
C GLY A 91 6.42 -18.12 25.88
N TYR A 92 5.37 -18.51 25.15
CA TYR A 92 3.99 -18.19 25.51
C TYR A 92 3.43 -19.17 26.55
N THR A 93 3.11 -18.64 27.74
CA THR A 93 2.43 -19.35 28.83
C THR A 93 1.11 -18.65 29.15
N VAL A 94 0.03 -19.38 29.46
CA VAL A 94 -1.30 -18.79 29.77
C VAL A 94 -1.27 -18.08 31.13
N THR A 95 -0.62 -16.92 31.16
CA THR A 95 -0.36 -16.08 32.33
C THR A 95 -0.45 -14.62 31.90
N PHE A 96 -0.56 -13.70 32.85
CA PHE A 96 -0.52 -12.25 32.57
C PHE A 96 0.66 -11.81 31.67
N PRO A 97 1.92 -12.24 31.93
CA PRO A 97 3.03 -11.89 31.03
C PRO A 97 2.91 -12.56 29.65
N GLY A 98 2.36 -13.77 29.57
CA GLY A 98 2.12 -14.41 28.28
C GLY A 98 1.09 -13.70 27.41
N ALA A 99 0.12 -12.99 27.99
CA ALA A 99 -0.80 -12.15 27.23
C ALA A 99 -0.05 -11.06 26.44
N PHE A 100 0.98 -10.43 27.04
CA PHE A 100 1.84 -9.46 26.35
C PHE A 100 2.66 -10.10 25.23
N VAL A 101 3.17 -11.32 25.45
CA VAL A 101 3.88 -12.08 24.42
C VAL A 101 2.95 -12.39 23.24
N GLY A 102 1.71 -12.81 23.52
CA GLY A 102 0.68 -13.05 22.51
C GLY A 102 0.29 -11.78 21.76
N LEU A 103 0.25 -10.62 22.44
CA LEU A 103 0.01 -9.32 21.81
C LEU A 103 1.13 -8.98 20.81
N LEU A 104 2.39 -9.10 21.22
CA LEU A 104 3.54 -8.77 20.37
C LEU A 104 3.61 -9.68 19.14
N TRP A 105 3.45 -10.98 19.34
CA TRP A 105 3.45 -11.93 18.24
C TRP A 105 2.24 -11.76 17.32
N GLY A 106 1.04 -11.59 17.89
CA GLY A 106 -0.18 -11.32 17.13
C GLY A 106 -0.09 -10.03 16.32
N PHE A 107 0.50 -8.99 16.91
CA PHE A 107 0.76 -7.73 16.22
C PHE A 107 1.76 -7.92 15.08
N GLY A 108 2.88 -8.60 15.32
CA GLY A 108 3.90 -8.83 14.28
C GLY A 108 3.37 -9.64 13.10
N VAL A 109 2.70 -10.76 13.37
CA VAL A 109 2.11 -11.62 12.32
C VAL A 109 0.99 -10.89 11.58
N GLY A 110 0.10 -10.20 12.31
CA GLY A 110 -0.98 -9.43 11.71
C GLY A 110 -0.48 -8.25 10.88
N PHE A 111 0.57 -7.57 11.34
CA PHE A 111 1.23 -6.50 10.59
C PHE A 111 1.80 -7.02 9.28
N LEU A 112 2.52 -8.15 9.30
CA LEU A 112 3.06 -8.77 8.08
C LEU A 112 1.97 -9.14 7.09
N LEU A 113 0.88 -9.76 7.56
CA LEU A 113 -0.26 -10.14 6.72
C LEU A 113 -0.96 -8.92 6.12
N GLY A 114 -1.26 -7.90 6.94
CA GLY A 114 -1.93 -6.68 6.48
C GLY A 114 -1.06 -5.84 5.54
N TRP A 115 0.24 -5.75 5.82
CA TRP A 115 1.21 -5.08 4.96
C TRP A 115 1.36 -5.79 3.62
N GLY A 116 1.50 -7.13 3.64
CA GLY A 116 1.60 -7.96 2.44
C GLY A 116 0.35 -7.84 1.58
N PHE A 117 -0.83 -7.88 2.18
CA PHE A 117 -2.09 -7.68 1.46
C PHE A 117 -2.17 -6.32 0.76
N ALA A 118 -1.76 -5.24 1.44
CA ALA A 118 -1.72 -3.90 0.86
C ALA A 118 -0.73 -3.80 -0.31
N VAL A 119 0.45 -4.44 -0.19
CA VAL A 119 1.44 -4.52 -1.27
C VAL A 119 0.85 -5.24 -2.48
N VAL A 120 0.26 -6.42 -2.30
CA VAL A 120 -0.33 -7.22 -3.39
C VAL A 120 -1.43 -6.44 -4.10
N ARG A 121 -2.34 -5.78 -3.35
CA ARG A 121 -3.39 -4.94 -3.94
C ARG A 121 -2.80 -3.81 -4.78
N ASN A 122 -1.79 -3.11 -4.26
CA ASN A 122 -1.16 -1.99 -4.97
C ASN A 122 -0.44 -2.47 -6.25
N LEU A 123 0.20 -3.63 -6.20
CA LEU A 123 0.84 -4.25 -7.37
C LEU A 123 -0.18 -4.63 -8.44
N ILE A 124 -1.33 -5.19 -8.06
CA ILE A 124 -2.38 -5.56 -9.01
C ILE A 124 -2.91 -4.33 -9.74
N VAL A 125 -3.19 -3.23 -9.01
CA VAL A 125 -3.68 -1.98 -9.61
C VAL A 125 -2.65 -1.40 -10.58
N TRP A 126 -1.37 -1.34 -10.17
CA TRP A 126 -0.30 -0.83 -11.04
C TRP A 126 -0.12 -1.69 -12.29
N SER A 127 -0.13 -3.02 -12.15
CA SER A 127 -0.08 -3.95 -13.29
C SER A 127 -1.27 -3.80 -14.23
N TRP A 128 -2.47 -3.57 -13.72
CA TRP A 128 -3.66 -3.32 -14.56
C TRP A 128 -3.52 -2.03 -15.38
N LEU A 129 -3.04 -0.95 -14.75
CA LEU A 129 -2.81 0.33 -15.42
C LEU A 129 -1.74 0.24 -16.51
N THR A 130 -0.65 -0.49 -16.26
CA THR A 130 0.41 -0.66 -17.25
C THR A 130 -0.02 -1.54 -18.42
N LEU A 131 -0.83 -2.58 -18.17
CA LEU A 131 -1.39 -3.43 -19.22
C LEU A 131 -2.36 -2.67 -20.12
N ILE A 132 -3.23 -1.81 -19.57
CA ILE A 132 -4.15 -1.00 -20.38
C ILE A 132 -3.37 0.03 -21.21
N ARG A 133 -2.42 0.74 -20.61
CA ARG A 133 -1.60 1.74 -21.31
C ARG A 133 -0.78 1.14 -22.44
N SER A 134 -0.21 -0.06 -22.22
CA SER A 134 0.57 -0.77 -23.24
C SER A 134 -0.27 -1.20 -24.46
N ARG A 135 -1.60 -1.31 -24.33
CA ARG A 135 -2.48 -1.62 -25.47
C ARG A 135 -2.77 -0.39 -26.34
N ALA A 136 -2.86 0.79 -25.74
CA ALA A 136 -3.10 2.04 -26.47
C ALA A 136 -1.91 2.42 -27.37
N GLU A 137 -0.68 2.12 -26.93
CA GLU A 137 0.53 2.42 -27.70
C GLU A 137 0.63 1.56 -28.98
N MET A 138 0.02 0.37 -29.02
CA MET A 138 0.11 -0.55 -30.16
C MET A 138 -0.75 -0.12 -31.36
N GLU A 139 -1.84 0.63 -31.14
CA GLU A 139 -2.68 1.16 -32.21
C GLU A 139 -1.99 2.33 -32.94
N GLU A 140 -1.18 3.13 -32.23
CA GLU A 140 -0.40 4.23 -32.80
C GLU A 140 0.76 3.73 -33.68
N TYR A 141 1.42 2.63 -33.29
CA TYR A 141 2.43 1.99 -34.15
C TYR A 141 1.82 1.37 -35.42
N GLY A 142 0.56 0.92 -35.38
CA GLY A 142 -0.16 0.42 -36.54
C GLY A 142 -0.42 1.51 -37.58
N ASP A 143 -0.93 2.66 -37.14
CA ASP A 143 -1.24 3.82 -38.00
C ASP A 143 0.02 4.42 -38.67
N PHE A 144 1.16 4.41 -37.96
CA PHE A 144 2.45 4.85 -38.52
C PHE A 144 2.97 3.93 -39.64
N LEU A 145 2.71 2.62 -39.55
CA LEU A 145 3.16 1.64 -40.55
C LEU A 145 2.28 1.63 -41.80
N ASP A 146 1.00 2.00 -41.68
CA ASP A 146 0.09 2.13 -42.82
C ASP A 146 0.34 3.40 -43.66
N HIS A 147 1.11 4.35 -43.12
CA HIS A 147 1.46 5.62 -43.79
C HIS A 147 2.83 5.64 -44.48
N MET A 148 3.58 4.53 -44.49
CA MET A 148 4.90 4.37 -45.15
C MET A 148 4.86 3.39 -46.32
#